data_AF-A0A948AIZ5-F1
#
_entry.id   AF-A0A948AIZ5-F1
#
_cell.length_a   1.000
_cell.length_b   1.000
_cell.length_c   1.000
_cell.angle_alpha   90.00
_cell.angle_beta   90.00
_cell.angle_gamma   90.00
#
_symmetry.space_group_name_H-M   'P 1'
#
loop_
_entity.id
_entity.type
_entity.pdbx_description
1 polymer ?
#
loop_
_entity_poly.entity_id
_entity_poly.type
_entity_poly.pdbx_seq_one_letter_code
_entity_poly.pdbx_strand_id
1 'polypeptide(L)'
;MRTLILGIGNTLLTDEGVGVHVLQALETALAAEHPPIDDLTLLDGGTLSFTLAGPIEDAEALIVVDAANIKGEPGDWVLLEGEAMDAFLLGNRKSTVHEVGLTDLR
;
A
#
# COMPACT_ATOMS: atom_id res chain seq x y z
N MET A 1 -0.96 0.31 19.39
CA MET A 1 -1.70 0.85 18.23
C MET A 1 -1.27 0.03 17.04
N ARG A 2 -2.14 -0.84 16.54
CA ARG A 2 -1.76 -1.79 15.48
C ARG A 2 -1.65 -1.11 14.12
N THR A 3 -0.44 -0.98 13.60
CA THR A 3 -0.17 -0.38 12.30
C THR A 3 0.07 -1.47 11.25
N LEU A 4 -0.66 -1.42 10.15
CA LEU A 4 -0.48 -2.30 9.00
C LEU A 4 0.17 -1.51 7.86
N ILE A 5 1.29 -1.99 7.34
CA ILE A 5 1.88 -1.52 6.08
C ILE A 5 1.60 -2.56 5.01
N LEU A 6 0.79 -2.18 4.03
CA LEU A 6 0.37 -3.03 2.92
C LEU A 6 1.12 -2.64 1.65
N GLY A 7 1.89 -3.58 1.10
CA GLY A 7 2.54 -3.43 -0.21
C GLY A 7 1.66 -4.03 -1.29
N ILE A 8 1.25 -3.23 -2.27
CA ILE A 8 0.46 -3.68 -3.42
C ILE A 8 1.35 -3.63 -4.65
N GLY A 9 1.19 -4.62 -5.52
CA GLY A 9 1.88 -4.61 -6.80
C GLY A 9 2.05 -5.97 -7.44
N ASN A 10 2.48 -5.92 -8.69
CA ASN A 10 2.85 -7.11 -9.46
C ASN A 10 4.34 -7.05 -9.82
N THR A 11 5.15 -7.86 -9.14
CA THR A 11 6.61 -7.94 -9.37
C THR A 11 6.99 -8.48 -10.74
N LEU A 12 6.05 -9.06 -11.49
CA LEU A 12 6.25 -9.48 -12.88
C LEU A 12 6.12 -8.31 -13.87
N LEU A 13 5.62 -7.15 -13.44
CA LEU A 13 5.26 -6.01 -14.29
C LEU A 13 6.09 -4.75 -13.99
N THR A 14 7.42 -4.87 -14.10
CA THR A 14 8.36 -3.73 -13.99
C THR A 14 8.06 -2.86 -12.76
N ASP A 15 7.65 -1.60 -12.95
CA ASP A 15 7.44 -0.64 -11.86
C ASP A 15 6.16 -0.91 -11.05
N GLU A 16 5.22 -1.72 -11.55
CA GLU A 16 4.05 -2.12 -10.75
C GLU A 16 4.44 -2.98 -9.53
N GLY A 17 5.66 -3.50 -9.47
CA GLY A 17 6.16 -4.25 -8.30
C GLY A 17 6.60 -3.37 -7.12
N VAL A 18 6.54 -2.04 -7.24
CA VAL A 18 7.18 -1.12 -6.29
C VAL A 18 6.72 -1.32 -4.84
N GLY A 19 5.42 -1.55 -4.59
CA GLY A 19 4.92 -1.72 -3.23
C GLY A 19 5.51 -2.94 -2.52
N VAL A 20 5.64 -4.06 -3.23
CA VAL A 20 6.28 -5.28 -2.73
C VAL A 20 7.77 -5.04 -2.45
N HIS A 21 8.47 -4.34 -3.34
CA HIS A 21 9.89 -4.02 -3.14
C HIS A 21 10.12 -3.07 -1.96
N VAL A 22 9.24 -2.09 -1.74
CA VAL A 22 9.30 -1.21 -0.56
C VAL A 22 9.11 -2.02 0.72
N LEU A 23 8.19 -2.98 0.75
CA LEU A 23 7.99 -3.83 1.91
C LEU A 23 9.24 -4.67 2.24
N GLN A 24 9.87 -5.28 1.24
CA GLN A 24 11.10 -6.05 1.44
C GLN A 24 12.25 -5.19 1.99
N ALA A 25 12.36 -3.96 1.50
CA ALA A 25 13.34 -3.00 2.00
C ALA A 25 13.05 -2.59 3.46
N LEU A 26 11.78 -2.34 3.78
CA LEU A 26 11.33 -2.02 5.14
C LEU A 26 11.57 -3.18 6.10
N GLU A 27 11.25 -4.41 5.72
CA GLU A 27 11.50 -5.60 6.55
C GLU A 27 12.97 -5.71 6.93
N THR A 28 13.86 -5.50 5.95
CA THR A 28 15.32 -5.51 6.16
C THR A 28 15.76 -4.39 7.10
N ALA A 29 15.25 -3.17 6.90
CA ALA A 29 15.60 -2.02 7.74
C ALA A 29 15.09 -2.18 9.18
N LEU A 30 13.85 -2.63 9.36
CA LEU A 30 13.23 -2.82 10.66
C LEU A 30 13.86 -3.97 11.46
N ALA A 31 14.35 -5.01 10.78
CA ALA A 31 15.11 -6.08 11.44
C ALA A 31 16.42 -5.57 12.08
N ALA A 32 16.95 -4.44 11.62
CA ALA A 32 18.14 -3.81 12.19
C ALA A 32 17.83 -2.81 13.32
N GLU A 33 16.57 -2.46 13.56
CA GLU A 33 16.16 -1.51 14.60
C GLU A 33 16.25 -2.11 16.02
N HIS A 34 16.62 -1.27 16.99
CA HIS A 34 16.66 -1.66 18.39
C HIS A 34 16.30 -0.50 19.34
N PRO A 35 15.24 -0.63 20.16
CA PRO A 35 14.35 -1.79 20.29
C PRO A 35 13.48 -2.01 19.05
N PRO A 36 12.96 -3.23 18.84
CA PRO A 36 12.00 -3.48 17.76
C PRO A 36 10.78 -2.58 17.90
N ILE A 37 10.17 -2.23 16.77
CA ILE A 37 8.91 -1.49 16.75
C ILE A 37 7.79 -2.47 17.09
N ASP A 38 7.14 -2.25 18.24
CA ASP A 38 5.98 -3.04 18.64
C ASP A 38 4.74 -2.69 17.79
N ASP A 39 3.79 -3.63 17.68
CA ASP A 39 2.49 -3.47 17.00
C ASP A 39 2.53 -3.07 15.51
N LEU A 40 3.65 -3.32 14.82
CA LEU A 40 3.78 -3.10 13.37
C LEU A 40 3.68 -4.40 12.58
N THR A 41 2.81 -4.44 11.57
CA THR A 41 2.65 -5.57 10.64
C THR A 41 2.97 -5.14 9.22
N LEU A 42 3.83 -5.89 8.53
CA LEU A 42 4.04 -5.75 7.08
C LEU A 42 3.27 -6.87 6.37
N LEU A 43 2.52 -6.53 5.31
CA LEU A 43 1.74 -7.49 4.54
C LEU A 43 1.91 -7.25 3.04
N ASP A 44 2.37 -8.27 2.31
CA ASP A 44 2.35 -8.29 0.85
C ASP A 44 0.93 -8.60 0.37
N GLY A 45 0.30 -7.61 -0.26
CA GLY A 45 -1.04 -7.68 -0.82
C GLY A 45 -1.08 -8.18 -2.26
N GLY A 46 0.08 -8.32 -2.93
CA GLY A 46 0.18 -8.67 -4.34
C GLY A 46 -0.77 -7.85 -5.21
N THR A 47 -1.56 -8.54 -6.04
CA THR A 47 -2.54 -7.92 -6.94
C THR A 47 -3.94 -7.76 -6.32
N LEU A 48 -4.04 -7.66 -4.99
CA LEU A 48 -5.27 -7.60 -4.19
C LEU A 48 -6.20 -8.82 -4.29
N SER A 49 -6.75 -9.21 -3.15
CA SER A 49 -7.75 -10.27 -3.00
C SER A 49 -8.65 -9.94 -1.81
N PHE A 50 -9.87 -10.47 -1.80
CA PHE A 50 -10.82 -10.31 -0.68
C PHE A 50 -10.25 -10.75 0.69
N THR A 51 -9.19 -11.56 0.68
CA THR A 51 -8.45 -11.98 1.86
C THR A 51 -7.81 -10.83 2.66
N LEU A 52 -7.70 -9.63 2.08
CA LEU A 52 -7.11 -8.46 2.75
C LEU A 52 -8.07 -7.70 3.66
N ALA A 53 -9.39 -7.96 3.56
CA ALA A 53 -10.40 -7.27 4.36
C ALA A 53 -10.18 -7.45 5.87
N GLY A 54 -9.91 -8.69 6.33
CA GLY A 54 -9.68 -8.97 7.74
C GLY A 54 -8.48 -8.23 8.33
N PRO A 55 -7.27 -8.36 7.75
CA PRO A 55 -6.09 -7.62 8.20
C PRO A 55 -6.29 -6.10 8.23
N ILE A 56 -7.03 -5.54 7.27
CA ILE A 56 -7.33 -4.10 7.21
C ILE A 56 -8.31 -3.70 8.33
N GLU A 57 -9.37 -4.48 8.56
CA GLU A 57 -10.35 -4.24 9.63
C GLU A 57 -9.70 -4.31 11.03
N ASP A 58 -8.73 -5.20 11.21
CA ASP A 58 -8.01 -5.40 12.46
C ASP A 58 -6.96 -4.30 12.76
N ALA A 59 -6.66 -3.42 11.80
CA ALA A 59 -5.64 -2.39 11.93
C ALA A 59 -6.22 -1.08 12.49
N GLU A 60 -5.49 -0.42 13.40
CA GLU A 60 -5.83 0.92 13.89
C GLU A 60 -5.29 2.02 12.96
N ALA A 61 -4.21 1.72 12.22
CA ALA A 61 -3.63 2.58 11.21
C ALA A 61 -3.18 1.75 10.00
N LEU A 62 -3.46 2.25 8.80
CA LEU A 62 -3.12 1.61 7.54
C LEU A 62 -2.24 2.53 6.70
N ILE A 63 -1.10 2.00 6.24
CA ILE A 63 -0.24 2.62 5.23
C ILE A 63 -0.24 1.70 4.02
N VAL A 64 -0.57 2.24 2.84
CA VAL A 64 -0.56 1.50 1.58
C VAL A 64 0.55 2.05 0.69
N VAL A 65 1.34 1.16 0.11
CA VAL A 65 2.36 1.51 -0.89
C VAL A 65 2.02 0.79 -2.18
N ASP A 66 1.78 1.54 -3.25
CA ASP A 66 1.40 1.03 -4.57
C ASP A 66 2.01 1.91 -5.68
N ALA A 67 2.13 1.34 -6.88
CA ALA A 67 2.40 2.10 -8.09
C ALA A 67 1.09 2.76 -8.57
N ALA A 68 1.08 4.09 -8.66
CA ALA A 68 -0.09 4.85 -9.06
C ALA A 68 0.24 5.86 -10.17
N ASN A 69 -0.73 6.09 -11.06
CA ASN A 69 -0.61 7.15 -12.08
C ASN A 69 -1.01 8.50 -11.49
N ILE A 70 -0.02 9.21 -10.96
CA ILE A 70 -0.19 10.52 -10.33
C ILE A 70 0.03 11.71 -11.29
N LYS A 71 0.19 11.45 -12.59
CA LYS A 71 0.46 12.45 -13.65
C LYS A 71 1.73 13.29 -13.41
N GLY A 72 2.72 12.72 -12.70
CA GLY A 72 4.06 13.30 -12.50
C GLY A 72 5.11 12.72 -13.45
N GLU A 73 6.38 13.00 -13.17
CA GLU A 73 7.52 12.36 -13.83
C GLU A 73 7.75 10.94 -13.28
N PRO A 74 8.36 10.01 -14.05
CA PRO A 74 8.67 8.68 -13.56
C PRO A 74 9.54 8.72 -12.28
N GLY A 75 9.08 8.07 -11.21
CA GLY A 75 9.74 8.07 -9.91
C GLY A 75 9.23 9.15 -8.94
N ASP A 76 8.37 10.05 -9.39
CA ASP A 76 7.64 10.94 -8.47
C ASP A 76 6.76 10.11 -7.52
N TRP A 77 6.62 10.59 -6.30
CA TRP A 77 5.75 10.02 -5.29
C TRP A 77 4.95 11.12 -4.60
N VAL A 78 3.80 10.73 -4.07
CA VAL A 78 2.91 11.61 -3.31
C VAL A 78 2.34 10.83 -2.13
N LEU A 79 2.20 11.51 -1.01
CA LEU A 79 1.48 11.02 0.15
C LEU A 79 0.03 11.50 0.06
N LEU A 80 -0.91 10.55 0.06
CA LEU A 80 -2.35 10.82 0.03
C LEU A 80 -2.96 10.40 1.36
N GLU A 81 -3.60 11.34 2.05
CA GLU A 81 -4.20 11.13 3.37
C GLU A 81 -5.59 11.76 3.44
N GLY A 82 -6.52 11.11 4.15
CA GLY A 82 -7.88 11.60 4.36
C GLY A 82 -8.58 11.98 3.06
N GLU A 83 -9.08 13.22 2.98
CA GLU A 83 -9.84 13.71 1.82
C GLU A 83 -9.04 13.66 0.51
N ALA A 84 -7.70 13.78 0.55
CA ALA A 84 -6.87 13.69 -0.65
C ALA A 84 -6.84 12.26 -1.21
N MET A 85 -6.83 11.25 -0.33
CA MET A 85 -6.96 9.84 -0.73
C MET A 85 -8.34 9.57 -1.31
N ASP A 86 -9.40 10.03 -0.65
CA ASP A 86 -10.77 9.86 -1.14
C ASP A 86 -10.96 10.48 -2.53
N ALA A 87 -10.44 11.70 -2.73
CA ALA A 87 -10.50 12.39 -4.01
C ALA A 87 -9.71 11.66 -5.10
N PHE A 88 -8.56 11.08 -4.76
CA PHE A 88 -7.75 10.29 -5.70
C PHE A 88 -8.49 9.04 -6.17
N LEU A 89 -9.05 8.25 -5.23
CA LEU A 89 -9.81 7.03 -5.54
C LEU A 89 -11.08 7.33 -6.37
N LEU A 90 -11.80 8.43 -6.06
CA LEU A 90 -13.01 8.83 -6.79
C LEU A 90 -12.72 9.46 -8.16
N GLY A 91 -11.60 10.18 -8.28
CA GLY A 91 -11.22 10.95 -9.47
C GLY A 91 -10.55 10.11 -10.56
N ASN A 92 -9.90 9.01 -10.19
CA ASN A 92 -9.10 8.21 -11.12
C ASN A 92 -9.93 7.09 -11.80
N ARG A 93 -10.82 7.48 -12.73
CA ARG A 93 -11.66 6.54 -13.52
C ARG A 93 -10.89 5.62 -14.50
N LYS A 94 -9.55 5.69 -14.52
CA LYS A 94 -8.67 4.72 -15.19
C LYS A 94 -7.94 3.87 -14.14
N SER A 95 -8.69 3.45 -13.13
CA SER A 95 -8.17 2.65 -12.04
C SER A 95 -7.55 1.36 -12.57
N THR A 96 -6.33 1.08 -12.15
CA THR A 96 -5.78 -0.27 -12.26
C THR A 96 -6.70 -1.22 -11.52
N VAL A 97 -6.64 -2.52 -11.82
CA VAL A 97 -7.48 -3.55 -11.14
C VAL A 97 -7.34 -3.44 -9.60
N HIS A 98 -6.18 -2.98 -9.13
CA HIS A 98 -5.85 -2.78 -7.74
C HIS A 98 -6.64 -1.61 -7.09
N GLU A 99 -6.71 -0.45 -7.76
CA GLU A 99 -7.46 0.70 -7.24
C GLU A 99 -8.97 0.42 -7.09
N VAL A 100 -9.52 -0.48 -7.92
CA VAL A 100 -10.91 -0.95 -7.81
C VAL A 100 -11.12 -1.75 -6.51
N GLY A 101 -10.19 -2.65 -6.16
CA GLY A 101 -10.28 -3.47 -4.95
C GLY A 101 -10.21 -2.66 -3.65
N LEU A 102 -9.45 -1.57 -3.62
CA LEU A 102 -9.40 -0.65 -2.47
C LEU A 102 -10.72 0.13 -2.30
N THR A 103 -11.38 0.50 -3.39
CA THR A 103 -12.65 1.24 -3.35
C THR A 103 -13.78 0.40 -2.73
N ASP A 104 -13.72 -0.92 -2.90
CA ASP A 104 -14.71 -1.87 -2.37
C ASP A 104 -14.54 -2.18 -0.87
N LEU A 105 -13.42 -1.76 -0.25
CA LEU A 105 -13.11 -1.98 1.16
C LEU A 105 -13.47 -0.79 2.07
N ARG A 106 -14.27 0.15 1.56
CA ARG A 106 -14.79 1.28 2.31
C ARG A 106 -15.85 0.89 3.34
#